data_AF-A0A6C0ADD9-F1
#
_entry.id   AF-A0A6C0ADD9-F1
#
_cell.length_a   1.000
_cell.length_b   1.000
_cell.length_c   1.000
_cell.angle_alpha   90.00
_cell.angle_beta   90.00
_cell.angle_gamma   90.00
#
_symmetry.space_group_name_H-M   'P 1'
#
loop_
_entity.id
_entity.type
_entity.pdbx_description
1 polymer ?
#
loop_
_entity_poly.entity_id
_entity_poly.type
_entity_poly.pdbx_seq_one_letter_code
_entity_poly.pdbx_strand_id
1 'polypeptide(L)'
;MQVQINNLPKFLKNSKFYENLDTNEDELITIPNLKIDDEINNFIDFKNLVETIDFFDCYKYPKSFVKYYKNNSEEVFEFLKNDTFKNEIILKKFCNLIIKNYKQFFVTYKIINLYKLNPEDYDNYIDYALNNTNELIAEEGYLIDDYEYADLINKISSTKILELRPKHILEGKVYLHSSLKKLEKYSLFPTYPIKGVSIIQVECFDEIFKAIENNYEYEYEINKKKVLAYRKNKVYLCFDTSEVVSTILPIEINEFNRNNIFEEFQKVIEWICEESKNLEEF
;
A
#
# COMPACT_ATOMS: atom_id res chain seq x y z
N MET A 1 -29.46 -23.78 -21.01
CA MET A 1 -30.74 -23.23 -20.54
C MET A 1 -31.13 -22.08 -21.46
N GLN A 2 -32.42 -21.92 -21.77
CA GLN A 2 -32.93 -20.75 -22.50
C GLN A 2 -33.46 -19.72 -21.50
N VAL A 3 -33.09 -18.46 -21.67
CA VAL A 3 -33.53 -17.34 -20.82
C VAL A 3 -33.76 -16.11 -21.68
N GLN A 4 -34.75 -15.31 -21.30
CA GLN A 4 -34.96 -13.99 -21.91
C GLN A 4 -33.93 -13.01 -21.34
N ILE A 5 -33.37 -12.15 -22.20
CA ILE A 5 -32.34 -11.18 -21.81
C ILE A 5 -32.84 -10.25 -20.70
N ASN A 6 -34.10 -9.83 -20.74
CA ASN A 6 -34.74 -8.98 -19.74
C ASN A 6 -34.82 -9.63 -18.33
N ASN A 7 -34.88 -10.95 -18.23
CA ASN A 7 -35.02 -11.71 -16.98
C ASN A 7 -33.69 -11.96 -16.27
N LEU A 8 -32.56 -11.72 -16.93
CA LEU A 8 -31.26 -11.85 -16.31
C LEU A 8 -31.03 -10.74 -15.26
N PRO A 9 -30.42 -11.07 -14.11
CA PRO A 9 -30.27 -10.14 -13.01
C PRO A 9 -29.41 -8.93 -13.34
N LYS A 10 -29.74 -7.80 -12.70
CA LYS A 10 -29.15 -6.48 -13.00
C LYS A 10 -27.62 -6.44 -12.88
N PHE A 11 -27.01 -7.24 -12.00
CA PHE A 11 -25.56 -7.22 -11.83
C PHE A 11 -24.82 -7.76 -13.07
N LEU A 12 -25.44 -8.69 -13.82
CA LEU A 12 -24.89 -9.23 -15.06
C LEU A 12 -24.99 -8.24 -16.23
N LYS A 13 -25.90 -7.25 -16.16
CA LYS A 13 -26.07 -6.24 -17.22
C LYS A 13 -24.84 -5.33 -17.39
N ASN A 14 -23.94 -5.28 -16.42
CA ASN A 14 -22.67 -4.55 -16.50
C ASN A 14 -21.53 -5.50 -16.91
N SER A 15 -21.66 -6.15 -18.06
CA SER A 15 -20.72 -7.15 -18.54
C SER A 15 -20.51 -7.06 -20.04
N LYS A 16 -19.37 -7.57 -20.51
CA LYS A 16 -19.04 -7.54 -21.94
C LYS A 16 -20.04 -8.33 -22.77
N PHE A 17 -20.64 -9.38 -22.20
CA PHE A 17 -21.72 -10.11 -22.85
C PHE A 17 -22.84 -9.17 -23.31
N TYR A 18 -23.28 -8.25 -22.44
CA TYR A 18 -24.36 -7.32 -22.76
C TYR A 18 -23.96 -6.22 -23.74
N GLU A 19 -22.71 -5.76 -23.69
CA GLU A 19 -22.20 -4.75 -24.63
C GLU A 19 -22.23 -5.23 -26.09
N ASN A 20 -22.21 -6.56 -26.30
CA ASN A 20 -22.20 -7.18 -27.62
C ASN A 20 -23.56 -7.76 -28.04
N LEU A 21 -24.62 -7.56 -27.25
CA LEU A 21 -25.97 -7.97 -27.65
C LEU A 21 -26.57 -6.95 -28.63
N ASP A 22 -26.84 -7.38 -29.86
CA ASP A 22 -27.62 -6.60 -30.83
C ASP A 22 -29.08 -6.57 -30.34
N THR A 23 -29.61 -5.38 -30.09
CA THR A 23 -30.62 -5.14 -29.06
C THR A 23 -32.03 -5.61 -29.43
N ASN A 24 -32.44 -6.74 -28.86
CA ASN A 24 -33.84 -7.02 -28.58
C ASN A 24 -33.97 -7.68 -27.19
N GLU A 25 -34.37 -6.90 -26.17
CA GLU A 25 -34.39 -7.37 -24.77
C GLU A 25 -35.35 -8.55 -24.52
N ASP A 26 -36.28 -8.78 -25.45
CA ASP A 26 -37.24 -9.88 -25.42
C ASP A 26 -36.73 -11.16 -26.12
N GLU A 27 -35.52 -11.12 -26.69
CA GLU A 27 -34.92 -12.28 -27.34
C GLU A 27 -34.55 -13.38 -26.33
N LEU A 28 -34.80 -14.62 -26.74
CA LEU A 28 -34.40 -15.82 -26.01
C LEU A 28 -32.98 -16.20 -26.41
N ILE A 29 -32.08 -16.17 -25.43
CA ILE A 29 -30.70 -16.62 -25.60
C ILE A 29 -30.48 -17.97 -24.93
N THR A 30 -29.50 -18.72 -25.43
CA THR A 30 -29.06 -19.98 -24.81
C THR A 30 -27.77 -19.74 -24.05
N ILE A 31 -27.78 -20.00 -22.74
CA ILE A 31 -26.59 -19.96 -21.89
C ILE A 31 -26.33 -21.34 -21.26
N PRO A 32 -25.11 -21.64 -20.77
CA PRO A 32 -24.86 -22.84 -19.97
C PRO A 32 -25.75 -22.88 -18.71
N ASN A 33 -25.82 -24.03 -18.04
CA ASN A 33 -26.59 -24.14 -16.81
C ASN A 33 -25.84 -23.47 -15.65
N LEU A 34 -25.96 -22.14 -15.56
CA LEU A 34 -25.23 -21.28 -14.63
C LEU A 34 -26.13 -20.82 -13.47
N LYS A 35 -25.51 -20.52 -12.32
CA LYS A 35 -26.20 -19.88 -11.20
C LYS A 35 -26.42 -18.40 -11.54
N ILE A 36 -27.66 -18.02 -11.83
CA ILE A 36 -27.98 -16.66 -12.26
C ILE A 36 -28.18 -15.69 -11.08
N ASP A 37 -28.66 -16.15 -9.93
CA ASP A 37 -28.83 -15.31 -8.75
C ASP A 37 -27.49 -15.05 -8.06
N ASP A 38 -27.41 -13.96 -7.29
CA ASP A 38 -26.21 -13.58 -6.54
C ASP A 38 -26.23 -14.02 -5.07
N GLU A 39 -27.15 -14.90 -4.64
CA GLU A 39 -27.18 -15.37 -3.26
C GLU A 39 -26.03 -16.35 -3.00
N ILE A 40 -25.31 -16.16 -1.90
CA ILE A 40 -24.18 -17.01 -1.50
C ILE A 40 -24.38 -17.45 -0.05
N ASN A 41 -24.84 -18.68 0.13
CA ASN A 41 -25.07 -19.29 1.45
C ASN A 41 -23.91 -20.19 1.86
N ASN A 42 -23.15 -20.71 0.89
CA ASN A 42 -22.02 -21.61 1.11
C ASN A 42 -20.98 -21.47 -0.02
N PHE A 43 -19.89 -22.22 0.08
CA PHE A 43 -18.80 -22.19 -0.88
C PHE A 43 -19.17 -22.71 -2.28
N ILE A 44 -20.12 -23.64 -2.39
CA ILE A 44 -20.58 -24.15 -3.70
C ILE A 44 -21.32 -23.04 -4.45
N ASP A 45 -22.15 -22.27 -3.76
CA ASP A 45 -22.80 -21.09 -4.35
C ASP A 45 -21.78 -20.09 -4.86
N PHE A 46 -20.70 -19.87 -4.10
CA PHE A 46 -19.60 -18.99 -4.51
C PHE A 46 -18.92 -19.48 -5.79
N LYS A 47 -18.55 -20.77 -5.86
CA LYS A 47 -17.93 -21.37 -7.06
C LYS A 47 -18.82 -21.24 -8.29
N ASN A 48 -20.09 -21.58 -8.15
CA ASN A 48 -21.06 -21.48 -9.24
C ASN A 48 -21.21 -20.02 -9.71
N LEU A 49 -21.17 -19.05 -8.78
CA LEU A 49 -21.23 -17.64 -9.13
C LEU A 49 -19.95 -17.13 -9.80
N VAL A 50 -18.77 -17.66 -9.46
CA VAL A 50 -17.52 -17.37 -10.20
C VAL A 50 -17.66 -17.78 -11.66
N GLU A 51 -18.17 -18.98 -11.93
CA GLU A 51 -18.40 -19.47 -13.29
C GLU A 51 -19.37 -18.57 -14.07
N THR A 52 -20.42 -18.09 -13.41
CA THR A 52 -21.34 -17.12 -14.02
C THR A 52 -20.65 -15.79 -14.32
N ILE A 53 -19.93 -15.22 -13.36
CA ILE A 53 -19.23 -13.93 -13.50
C ILE A 53 -18.22 -13.99 -14.65
N ASP A 54 -17.50 -15.10 -14.77
CA ASP A 54 -16.54 -15.36 -15.83
C ASP A 54 -17.21 -15.51 -17.19
N PHE A 55 -18.27 -16.31 -17.30
CA PHE A 55 -19.00 -16.50 -18.56
C PHE A 55 -19.55 -15.19 -19.13
N PHE A 56 -20.12 -14.34 -18.27
CA PHE A 56 -20.66 -13.05 -18.71
C PHE A 56 -19.57 -11.98 -18.91
N ASP A 57 -18.35 -12.19 -18.42
CA ASP A 57 -17.26 -11.21 -18.37
C ASP A 57 -17.70 -9.92 -17.66
N CYS A 58 -18.09 -10.09 -16.39
CA CYS A 58 -18.62 -9.01 -15.55
C CYS A 58 -17.52 -8.05 -15.06
N TYR A 59 -17.70 -6.76 -15.32
CA TYR A 59 -16.77 -5.73 -14.84
C TYR A 59 -16.94 -5.42 -13.35
N LYS A 60 -18.17 -5.58 -12.82
CA LYS A 60 -18.52 -5.28 -11.43
C LYS A 60 -19.08 -6.51 -10.73
N TYR A 61 -18.55 -6.80 -9.54
CA TYR A 61 -18.99 -7.95 -8.75
C TYR A 61 -20.18 -7.61 -7.85
N PRO A 62 -21.13 -8.54 -7.66
CA PRO A 62 -22.24 -8.34 -6.75
C PRO A 62 -21.77 -8.21 -5.30
N LYS A 63 -22.56 -7.51 -4.48
CA LYS A 63 -22.20 -7.21 -3.08
C LYS A 63 -22.04 -8.48 -2.24
N SER A 64 -22.86 -9.49 -2.50
CA SER A 64 -22.79 -10.81 -1.87
C SER A 64 -21.45 -11.49 -2.11
N PHE A 65 -20.94 -11.45 -3.35
CA PHE A 65 -19.64 -12.00 -3.74
C PHE A 65 -18.49 -11.33 -2.99
N VAL A 66 -18.46 -9.99 -2.98
CA VAL A 66 -17.46 -9.23 -2.23
C VAL A 66 -17.56 -9.50 -0.74
N LYS A 67 -18.79 -9.63 -0.19
CA LYS A 67 -19.03 -9.96 1.22
C LYS A 67 -18.52 -11.36 1.56
N TYR A 68 -18.77 -12.35 0.71
CA TYR A 68 -18.29 -13.72 0.91
C TYR A 68 -16.76 -13.77 0.92
N TYR A 69 -16.10 -13.13 -0.06
CA TYR A 69 -14.64 -13.03 -0.07
C TYR A 69 -14.10 -12.39 1.22
N LYS A 70 -14.69 -11.27 1.67
CA LYS A 70 -14.25 -10.64 2.93
C LYS A 70 -14.36 -11.59 4.12
N ASN A 71 -15.37 -12.45 4.17
CA ASN A 71 -15.52 -13.38 5.29
C ASN A 71 -14.65 -14.65 5.16
N ASN A 72 -14.29 -15.04 3.93
CA ASN A 72 -13.66 -16.32 3.61
C ASN A 72 -12.43 -16.17 2.70
N SER A 73 -11.66 -15.09 2.87
CA SER A 73 -10.59 -14.68 1.93
C SER A 73 -9.57 -15.77 1.62
N GLU A 74 -9.17 -16.57 2.62
CA GLU A 74 -8.22 -17.68 2.45
C GLU A 74 -8.81 -18.79 1.56
N GLU A 75 -10.01 -19.29 1.88
CA GLU A 75 -10.69 -20.34 1.10
C GLU A 75 -10.89 -19.91 -0.37
N VAL A 76 -11.26 -18.64 -0.56
CA VAL A 76 -11.45 -18.07 -1.91
C VAL A 76 -10.12 -17.97 -2.66
N PHE A 77 -9.05 -17.50 -2.01
CA PHE A 77 -7.73 -17.43 -2.62
C PHE A 77 -7.23 -18.81 -3.04
N GLU A 78 -7.32 -19.80 -2.14
CA GLU A 78 -6.90 -21.18 -2.39
C GLU A 78 -7.64 -21.81 -3.57
N PHE A 79 -8.90 -21.46 -3.78
CA PHE A 79 -9.67 -21.88 -4.95
C PHE A 79 -9.24 -21.19 -6.24
N LEU A 80 -9.15 -19.86 -6.22
CA LEU A 80 -8.89 -19.06 -7.42
C LEU A 80 -7.44 -19.14 -7.91
N LYS A 81 -6.48 -19.35 -7.01
CA LYS A 81 -5.04 -19.34 -7.34
C LYS A 81 -4.62 -20.45 -8.32
N ASN A 82 -5.38 -21.53 -8.42
CA ASN A 82 -5.01 -22.70 -9.23
C ASN A 82 -5.18 -22.45 -10.74
N ASP A 83 -6.05 -21.51 -11.13
CA ASP A 83 -6.26 -21.09 -12.52
C ASP A 83 -5.90 -19.60 -12.65
N THR A 84 -4.58 -19.35 -12.61
CA THR A 84 -4.01 -18.01 -12.55
C THR A 84 -4.46 -17.14 -13.71
N PHE A 85 -4.42 -17.64 -14.94
CA PHE A 85 -4.79 -16.85 -16.13
C PHE A 85 -6.26 -16.41 -16.11
N LYS A 86 -7.15 -17.29 -15.67
CA LYS A 86 -8.58 -17.02 -15.65
C LYS A 86 -8.97 -16.08 -14.51
N ASN A 87 -8.39 -16.27 -13.34
CA ASN A 87 -8.83 -15.59 -12.12
C ASN A 87 -7.95 -14.41 -11.71
N GLU A 88 -6.89 -14.09 -12.48
CA GLU A 88 -5.98 -12.99 -12.22
C GLU A 88 -6.73 -11.66 -11.98
N ILE A 89 -7.66 -11.31 -12.87
CA ILE A 89 -8.41 -10.04 -12.78
C ILE A 89 -9.23 -9.98 -11.49
N ILE A 90 -9.86 -11.09 -11.09
CA ILE A 90 -10.63 -11.18 -9.85
C ILE A 90 -9.73 -10.98 -8.65
N LEU A 91 -8.61 -11.71 -8.60
CA LEU A 91 -7.65 -11.65 -7.49
C LEU A 91 -7.01 -10.25 -7.38
N LYS A 92 -6.57 -9.65 -8.50
CA LYS A 92 -6.03 -8.27 -8.50
C LYS A 92 -7.04 -7.24 -7.99
N LYS A 93 -8.33 -7.39 -8.31
CA LYS A 93 -9.38 -6.52 -7.76
C LYS A 93 -9.55 -6.68 -6.24
N PHE A 94 -9.28 -7.87 -5.70
CA PHE A 94 -9.37 -8.09 -4.26
C PHE A 94 -8.32 -7.33 -3.44
N CYS A 95 -7.14 -7.05 -4.02
CA CYS A 95 -6.12 -6.22 -3.38
C CYS A 95 -6.60 -4.79 -3.08
N ASN A 96 -7.60 -4.29 -3.80
CA ASN A 96 -8.19 -2.97 -3.60
C ASN A 96 -9.31 -2.94 -2.56
N LEU A 97 -9.64 -4.08 -1.93
CA LEU A 97 -10.69 -4.14 -0.92
C LEU A 97 -10.16 -3.72 0.44
N ILE A 98 -11.01 -3.03 1.22
CA ILE A 98 -10.74 -2.72 2.62
C ILE A 98 -10.41 -4.00 3.39
N ILE A 99 -9.22 -4.01 3.99
CA ILE A 99 -8.69 -5.08 4.84
C ILE A 99 -9.18 -4.83 6.28
N LYS A 100 -9.77 -5.87 6.87
CA LYS A 100 -10.42 -5.82 8.20
C LYS A 100 -9.74 -6.70 9.24
N ASN A 101 -8.84 -7.59 8.83
CA ASN A 101 -8.15 -8.52 9.71
C ASN A 101 -6.88 -9.06 9.02
N TYR A 102 -6.00 -9.67 9.83
CA TYR A 102 -4.70 -10.14 9.38
C TYR A 102 -4.80 -11.22 8.30
N LYS A 103 -5.85 -12.06 8.29
CA LYS A 103 -6.02 -13.09 7.26
C LYS A 103 -6.17 -12.46 5.88
N GLN A 104 -7.02 -11.44 5.77
CA GLN A 104 -7.18 -10.68 4.53
C GLN A 104 -5.89 -9.96 4.12
N PHE A 105 -5.10 -9.49 5.08
CA PHE A 105 -3.80 -8.88 4.82
C PHE A 105 -2.83 -9.88 4.18
N PHE A 106 -2.67 -11.07 4.74
CA PHE A 106 -1.79 -12.10 4.18
C PHE A 106 -2.29 -12.62 2.84
N VAL A 107 -3.59 -12.80 2.65
CA VAL A 107 -4.15 -13.13 1.33
C VAL A 107 -3.81 -12.04 0.30
N THR A 108 -3.94 -10.77 0.68
CA THR A 108 -3.59 -9.66 -0.21
C THR A 108 -2.10 -9.68 -0.57
N TYR A 109 -1.23 -9.92 0.41
CA TYR A 109 0.21 -10.11 0.18
C TYR A 109 0.51 -11.29 -0.75
N LYS A 110 -0.16 -12.44 -0.57
CA LYS A 110 -0.04 -13.60 -1.47
C LYS A 110 -0.40 -13.24 -2.90
N ILE A 111 -1.49 -12.50 -3.12
CA ILE A 111 -1.93 -12.07 -4.45
C ILE A 111 -0.90 -11.12 -5.07
N ILE A 112 -0.42 -10.13 -4.32
CA ILE A 112 0.61 -9.18 -4.77
C ILE A 112 1.87 -9.94 -5.25
N ASN A 113 2.34 -10.90 -4.46
CA ASN A 113 3.51 -11.71 -4.82
C ASN A 113 3.24 -12.65 -6.01
N LEU A 114 2.10 -13.32 -6.01
CA LEU A 114 1.71 -14.26 -7.07
C LEU A 114 1.74 -13.60 -8.45
N TYR A 115 1.26 -12.35 -8.55
CA TYR A 115 1.19 -11.60 -9.81
C TYR A 115 2.25 -10.52 -9.96
N LYS A 116 3.25 -10.46 -9.08
CA LYS A 116 4.33 -9.46 -9.09
C LYS A 116 3.81 -8.03 -9.20
N LEU A 117 2.76 -7.72 -8.45
CA LEU A 117 2.12 -6.41 -8.45
C LEU A 117 3.00 -5.41 -7.68
N ASN A 118 2.91 -4.13 -8.03
CA ASN A 118 3.55 -3.08 -7.24
C ASN A 118 2.75 -2.89 -5.93
N PRO A 119 3.33 -3.17 -4.74
CA PRO A 119 2.60 -3.05 -3.48
C PRO A 119 2.15 -1.62 -3.17
N GLU A 120 2.87 -0.63 -3.70
CA GLU A 120 2.58 0.80 -3.51
C GLU A 120 1.27 1.25 -4.19
N ASP A 121 0.71 0.43 -5.08
CA ASP A 121 -0.57 0.71 -5.74
C ASP A 121 -1.79 0.36 -4.85
N TYR A 122 -1.58 -0.16 -3.63
CA TYR A 122 -2.62 -0.72 -2.77
C TYR A 122 -2.66 -0.06 -1.39
N ASP A 123 -3.27 1.11 -1.28
CA ASP A 123 -3.37 1.88 -0.02
C ASP A 123 -3.93 1.06 1.15
N ASN A 124 -5.00 0.27 0.93
CA ASN A 124 -5.59 -0.57 1.98
C ASN A 124 -4.60 -1.59 2.57
N TYR A 125 -3.65 -2.07 1.76
CA TYR A 125 -2.61 -2.98 2.19
C TYR A 125 -1.56 -2.26 3.05
N ILE A 126 -1.11 -1.09 2.62
CA ILE A 126 -0.16 -0.26 3.34
C ILE A 126 -0.77 0.24 4.66
N ASP A 127 -1.95 0.84 4.60
CA ASP A 127 -2.66 1.38 5.77
C ASP A 127 -2.92 0.32 6.82
N TYR A 128 -3.30 -0.90 6.39
CA TYR A 128 -3.52 -1.98 7.34
C TYR A 128 -2.22 -2.38 8.05
N ALA A 129 -1.11 -2.51 7.33
CA ALA A 129 0.20 -2.83 7.91
C ALA A 129 0.67 -1.76 8.90
N LEU A 130 0.51 -0.48 8.57
CA LEU A 130 0.95 0.64 9.40
C LEU A 130 0.13 0.80 10.69
N ASN A 131 -1.18 0.55 10.62
CA ASN A 131 -2.10 0.79 11.74
C ASN A 131 -2.33 -0.43 12.63
N ASN A 132 -2.08 -1.65 12.13
CA ASN A 132 -2.43 -2.90 12.81
C ASN A 132 -1.20 -3.78 13.05
N THR A 133 -0.01 -3.19 13.21
CA THR A 133 1.25 -3.93 13.47
C THR A 133 1.12 -4.91 14.65
N ASN A 134 0.34 -4.57 15.69
CA ASN A 134 0.11 -5.45 16.85
C ASN A 134 -0.77 -6.67 16.49
N GLU A 135 -1.58 -6.62 15.44
CA GLU A 135 -2.35 -7.76 14.93
C GLU A 135 -1.52 -8.64 13.98
N LEU A 136 -0.31 -8.20 13.62
CA LEU A 136 0.61 -8.94 12.77
C LEU A 136 1.74 -9.60 13.59
N ILE A 137 2.00 -9.10 14.79
CA ILE A 137 3.08 -9.52 15.70
C ILE A 137 2.44 -9.98 17.02
N ALA A 138 2.51 -11.27 17.38
CA ALA A 138 2.04 -11.73 18.69
C ALA A 138 2.91 -11.20 19.83
N GLU A 139 2.38 -11.21 21.06
CA GLU A 139 3.14 -10.93 22.29
C GLU A 139 4.37 -11.86 22.48
N GLU A 140 4.38 -13.05 21.83
CA GLU A 140 5.51 -13.98 21.81
C GLU A 140 6.35 -13.94 20.51
N GLY A 141 6.09 -12.97 19.62
CA GLY A 141 6.93 -12.69 18.43
C GLY A 141 6.28 -13.04 17.08
N TYR A 142 5.32 -13.97 17.02
CA TYR A 142 4.61 -14.33 15.78
C TYR A 142 3.17 -14.76 16.08
N LEU A 143 2.16 -14.13 15.45
CA LEU A 143 0.78 -14.65 15.47
C LEU A 143 0.61 -15.89 14.59
N ILE A 144 1.64 -16.18 13.80
CA ILE A 144 1.66 -17.16 12.75
C ILE A 144 3.01 -17.87 12.83
N ASP A 145 3.02 -19.12 13.29
CA ASP A 145 4.18 -20.04 13.19
C ASP A 145 4.58 -20.35 11.73
N ASP A 146 3.93 -19.69 10.77
CA ASP A 146 4.21 -19.78 9.35
C ASP A 146 5.40 -18.88 9.00
N TYR A 147 6.57 -19.49 8.99
CA TYR A 147 7.82 -18.92 8.50
C TYR A 147 7.68 -18.27 7.11
N GLU A 148 6.63 -18.60 6.34
CA GLU A 148 6.29 -17.98 5.06
C GLU A 148 6.24 -16.43 5.13
N TYR A 149 5.81 -15.84 6.25
CA TYR A 149 5.67 -14.39 6.37
C TYR A 149 6.73 -13.69 7.21
N ALA A 150 7.72 -14.42 7.73
CA ALA A 150 8.71 -13.86 8.65
C ALA A 150 9.43 -12.63 8.05
N ASP A 151 9.80 -12.69 6.78
CA ASP A 151 10.48 -11.59 6.09
C ASP A 151 9.58 -10.35 5.94
N LEU A 152 8.29 -10.53 5.63
CA LEU A 152 7.32 -9.45 5.55
C LEU A 152 7.14 -8.78 6.92
N ILE A 153 6.97 -9.59 7.98
CA ILE A 153 6.80 -9.07 9.33
C ILE A 153 8.04 -8.33 9.79
N ASN A 154 9.24 -8.87 9.55
CA ASN A 154 10.50 -8.21 9.84
C ASN A 154 10.65 -6.89 9.07
N LYS A 155 10.21 -6.85 7.81
CA LYS A 155 10.20 -5.63 6.99
C LYS A 155 9.27 -4.57 7.57
N ILE A 156 8.04 -4.93 7.94
CA ILE A 156 7.08 -4.01 8.57
C ILE A 156 7.62 -3.51 9.91
N SER A 157 8.09 -4.39 10.80
CA SER A 157 8.56 -4.01 12.14
C SER A 157 9.81 -3.11 12.09
N SER A 158 10.71 -3.37 11.13
CA SER A 158 11.94 -2.57 10.94
C SER A 158 11.72 -1.27 10.17
N THR A 159 10.55 -1.08 9.55
CA THR A 159 10.22 0.12 8.79
C THR A 159 10.26 1.35 9.70
N LYS A 160 10.94 2.39 9.19
CA LYS A 160 11.09 3.67 9.87
C LYS A 160 10.19 4.71 9.22
N ILE A 161 9.39 5.36 10.04
CA ILE A 161 8.55 6.50 9.69
C ILE A 161 9.32 7.77 10.03
N LEU A 162 9.46 8.64 9.04
CA LEU A 162 10.10 9.94 9.14
C LEU A 162 9.04 10.98 9.52
N GLU A 163 9.43 11.91 10.39
CA GLU A 163 8.71 13.16 10.61
C GLU A 163 9.72 14.31 10.50
N LEU A 164 9.41 15.31 9.68
CA LEU A 164 10.17 16.54 9.49
C LEU A 164 9.29 17.72 9.85
N ARG A 165 9.76 18.54 10.80
CA ARG A 165 9.06 19.76 11.20
C ARG A 165 9.97 20.96 10.99
N PRO A 166 9.75 21.78 9.95
CA PRO A 166 10.55 22.97 9.76
C PRO A 166 10.37 23.96 10.92
N LYS A 167 11.47 24.63 11.29
CA LYS A 167 11.50 25.60 12.39
C LYS A 167 11.78 27.02 11.90
N HIS A 168 12.88 27.20 11.17
CA HIS A 168 13.29 28.49 10.61
C HIS A 168 14.35 28.29 9.53
N ILE A 169 14.54 29.32 8.69
CA ILE A 169 15.61 29.43 7.71
C ILE A 169 16.63 30.45 8.22
N LEU A 170 17.91 30.11 8.21
CA LEU A 170 18.99 31.02 8.54
C LEU A 170 20.18 30.75 7.61
N GLU A 171 20.70 31.79 6.96
CA GLU A 171 21.85 31.70 6.05
C GLU A 171 21.70 30.61 4.97
N GLY A 172 20.52 30.50 4.37
CA GLY A 172 20.24 29.50 3.33
C GLY A 172 20.14 28.06 3.84
N LYS A 173 20.08 27.86 5.17
CA LYS A 173 19.93 26.55 5.81
C LYS A 173 18.58 26.44 6.50
N VAL A 174 17.92 25.31 6.30
CA VAL A 174 16.69 24.94 6.97
C VAL A 174 17.03 24.17 8.25
N TYR A 175 16.51 24.65 9.36
CA TYR A 175 16.58 23.98 10.64
C TYR A 175 15.30 23.17 10.86
N LEU A 176 15.44 21.85 10.88
CA LEU A 176 14.34 20.90 11.00
C LEU A 176 14.38 20.21 12.36
N HIS A 177 13.26 20.12 13.05
CA HIS A 177 13.08 19.07 14.04
C HIS A 177 12.75 17.77 13.31
N SER A 178 13.66 16.80 13.38
CA SER A 178 13.52 15.52 12.72
C SER A 178 13.29 14.42 13.74
N SER A 179 12.37 13.51 13.43
CA SER A 179 12.07 12.34 14.25
C SER A 179 12.01 11.09 13.38
N LEU A 180 12.62 10.01 13.86
CA LEU A 180 12.54 8.68 13.26
C LEU A 180 11.89 7.72 14.24
N LYS A 181 10.72 7.21 13.86
CA LYS A 181 9.98 6.23 14.66
C LYS A 181 9.98 4.89 13.93
N LYS A 182 10.32 3.80 14.62
CA LYS A 182 10.05 2.45 14.11
C LYS A 182 8.58 2.10 14.34
N LEU A 183 7.98 1.33 13.44
CA LEU A 183 6.58 0.90 13.57
C LEU A 183 6.35 -0.04 14.75
N GLU A 184 7.38 -0.76 15.20
CA GLU A 184 7.26 -1.69 16.32
C GLU A 184 6.89 -0.98 17.64
N LYS A 185 5.80 -1.43 18.27
CA LYS A 185 5.40 -1.03 19.63
C LYS A 185 6.02 -1.93 20.71
N TYR A 186 6.44 -3.14 20.33
CA TYR A 186 6.89 -4.23 21.23
C TYR A 186 8.29 -4.73 20.90
N SER A 187 9.26 -3.85 20.67
CA SER A 187 10.64 -4.28 20.90
C SER A 187 10.82 -4.42 22.42
N LEU A 188 11.38 -5.55 22.87
CA LEU A 188 11.78 -5.79 24.27
C LEU A 188 12.71 -4.70 24.85
N PHE A 189 13.21 -3.81 24.00
CA PHE A 189 13.90 -2.58 24.33
C PHE A 189 13.06 -1.39 23.86
N PRO A 190 12.89 -0.31 24.64
CA PRO A 190 12.15 0.84 24.14
C PRO A 190 12.90 1.45 22.94
N THR A 191 12.39 1.27 21.72
CA THR A 191 12.83 2.07 20.58
C THR A 191 12.18 3.43 20.68
N TYR A 192 12.67 4.24 21.61
CA TYR A 192 12.32 5.65 21.65
C TYR A 192 12.57 6.24 20.27
N PRO A 193 11.64 7.07 19.75
CA PRO A 193 11.87 7.75 18.49
C PRO A 193 13.17 8.54 18.58
N ILE A 194 14.02 8.39 17.58
CA ILE A 194 15.27 9.16 17.52
C ILE A 194 14.88 10.55 17.09
N LYS A 195 15.06 11.52 17.98
CA LYS A 195 14.74 12.93 17.74
C LYS A 195 16.02 13.74 17.70
N GLY A 196 16.09 14.69 16.79
CA GLY A 196 17.21 15.61 16.67
C GLY A 196 16.88 16.81 15.83
N VAL A 197 17.88 17.66 15.62
CA VAL A 197 17.83 18.75 14.66
C VAL A 197 18.59 18.34 13.41
N SER A 198 17.97 18.48 12.24
CA SER A 198 18.67 18.35 10.96
C SER A 198 18.87 19.75 10.37
N ILE A 199 20.08 20.04 9.93
CA ILE A 199 20.43 21.33 9.31
C ILE A 199 20.82 21.05 7.85
N ILE A 200 20.00 21.50 6.91
CA ILE A 200 20.11 21.15 5.48
C ILE A 200 20.07 22.44 4.66
N GLN A 201 20.87 22.56 3.61
CA GLN A 201 20.73 23.71 2.69
C GLN A 201 19.40 23.65 1.93
N VAL A 202 18.82 24.83 1.69
CA VAL A 202 17.54 24.98 0.98
C VAL A 202 17.57 24.29 -0.39
N GLU A 203 18.65 24.47 -1.15
CA GLU A 203 18.83 23.86 -2.48
C GLU A 203 18.83 22.33 -2.48
N CYS A 204 19.12 21.68 -1.35
CA CYS A 204 19.19 20.22 -1.29
C CYS A 204 17.82 19.54 -1.27
N PHE A 205 16.74 20.25 -0.93
CA PHE A 205 15.41 19.64 -0.79
C PHE A 205 14.83 19.21 -2.13
N ASP A 206 14.95 20.04 -3.17
CA ASP A 206 14.50 19.67 -4.52
C ASP A 206 15.32 18.51 -5.08
N GLU A 207 16.63 18.52 -4.85
CA GLU A 207 17.53 17.48 -5.37
C GLU A 207 17.31 16.13 -4.69
N ILE A 208 17.16 16.09 -3.35
CA ILE A 208 16.85 14.83 -2.67
C ILE A 208 15.46 14.31 -3.09
N PHE A 209 14.48 15.21 -3.25
CA PHE A 209 13.12 14.83 -3.64
C PHE A 209 13.12 14.19 -5.03
N LYS A 210 13.74 14.84 -6.01
CA LYS A 210 13.93 14.30 -7.37
C LYS A 210 14.73 13.00 -7.38
N ALA A 211 15.76 12.89 -6.53
CA ALA A 211 16.56 11.68 -6.41
C ALA A 211 15.74 10.48 -5.94
N ILE A 212 14.87 10.68 -4.95
CA ILE A 212 13.95 9.64 -4.46
C ILE A 212 12.87 9.32 -5.51
N GLU A 213 12.32 10.33 -6.18
CA GLU A 213 11.32 10.19 -7.25
C GLU A 213 11.83 9.37 -8.43
N ASN A 214 13.01 9.73 -8.93
CA ASN A 214 13.59 9.18 -10.15
C ASN A 214 14.61 8.07 -9.87
N ASN A 215 14.79 7.68 -8.60
CA ASN A 215 15.67 6.61 -8.15
C ASN A 215 17.13 6.75 -8.67
N TYR A 216 17.70 7.95 -8.59
CA TYR A 216 19.12 8.19 -8.90
C TYR A 216 19.90 8.60 -7.64
N GLU A 217 21.20 8.29 -7.58
CA GLU A 217 22.00 8.62 -6.40
C GLU A 217 22.23 10.12 -6.25
N TYR A 218 22.05 10.63 -5.02
CA TYR A 218 22.33 12.02 -4.65
C TYR A 218 23.08 12.07 -3.33
N GLU A 219 24.02 12.99 -3.20
CA GLU A 219 24.84 13.13 -2.00
C GLU A 219 25.21 14.59 -1.78
N TYR A 220 24.93 15.07 -0.57
CA TYR A 220 25.35 16.37 -0.09
C TYR A 220 26.17 16.22 1.20
N GLU A 221 27.40 16.74 1.15
CA GLU A 221 28.37 16.68 2.24
C GLU A 221 28.79 18.08 2.70
N ILE A 222 28.83 18.30 4.01
CA ILE A 222 29.43 19.49 4.63
C ILE A 222 30.65 19.04 5.45
N ASN A 223 31.82 19.64 5.20
CA ASN A 223 33.05 19.35 5.95
C ASN A 223 33.38 17.84 6.03
N LYS A 224 33.17 17.11 4.92
CA LYS A 224 33.32 15.64 4.82
C LYS A 224 32.36 14.81 5.69
N LYS A 225 31.30 15.43 6.22
CA LYS A 225 30.17 14.74 6.85
C LYS A 225 28.99 14.70 5.89
N LYS A 226 28.45 13.50 5.65
CA LYS A 226 27.21 13.32 4.87
C LYS A 226 26.05 13.90 5.65
N VAL A 227 25.45 14.97 5.13
CA VAL A 227 24.34 15.67 5.79
C VAL A 227 23.01 15.12 5.29
N LEU A 228 22.94 14.92 3.98
CA LEU A 228 21.76 14.39 3.30
C LEU A 228 22.22 13.59 2.07
N ALA A 229 21.74 12.37 1.92
CA ALA A 229 22.03 11.57 0.73
C ALA A 229 20.90 10.58 0.43
N TYR A 230 20.77 10.21 -0.84
CA TYR A 230 19.98 9.07 -1.29
C TYR A 230 20.85 8.14 -2.12
N ARG A 231 20.96 6.89 -1.69
CA ARG A 231 21.71 5.84 -2.42
C ARG A 231 21.20 4.47 -2.02
N LYS A 232 21.20 3.52 -2.97
CA LYS A 232 20.77 2.13 -2.73
C LYS A 232 19.42 2.04 -2.01
N ASN A 233 18.45 2.85 -2.44
CA ASN A 233 17.12 2.94 -1.84
C ASN A 233 17.11 3.30 -0.34
N LYS A 234 18.10 4.09 0.10
CA LYS A 234 18.24 4.56 1.48
C LYS A 234 18.41 6.07 1.49
N VAL A 235 17.60 6.75 2.30
CA VAL A 235 17.82 8.15 2.67
C VAL A 235 18.72 8.19 3.89
N TYR A 236 19.76 9.00 3.84
CA TYR A 236 20.66 9.27 4.95
C TYR A 236 20.40 10.69 5.41
N LEU A 237 20.07 10.85 6.69
CA LEU A 237 19.83 12.14 7.29
C LEU A 237 20.68 12.27 8.56
N CYS A 238 21.32 13.42 8.74
CA CYS A 238 22.10 13.74 9.93
C CYS A 238 21.18 14.33 11.02
N PHE A 239 21.17 13.70 12.19
CA PHE A 239 20.42 14.13 13.37
C PHE A 239 21.39 14.63 14.43
N ASP A 240 21.32 15.92 14.76
CA ASP A 240 21.97 16.47 15.95
C ASP A 240 21.07 16.18 17.16
N THR A 241 21.39 15.11 17.90
CA THR A 241 20.59 14.64 19.05
C THR A 241 21.02 15.31 20.36
N SER A 242 22.18 15.96 20.38
CA SER A 242 22.69 16.83 21.45
C SER A 242 23.77 17.75 20.88
N GLU A 243 24.25 18.72 21.66
CA GLU A 243 25.30 19.68 21.23
C GLU A 243 26.59 19.00 20.74
N VAL A 244 26.85 17.74 21.12
CA VAL A 244 28.11 17.04 20.83
C VAL A 244 27.92 15.80 19.95
N VAL A 245 26.68 15.30 19.82
CA VAL A 245 26.40 14.02 19.13
C VAL A 245 25.53 14.27 17.91
N SER A 246 26.14 14.02 16.75
CA SER A 246 25.47 13.93 15.45
C SER A 246 25.45 12.46 15.03
N THR A 247 24.28 11.96 14.62
CA THR A 247 24.13 10.59 14.12
C THR A 247 23.58 10.62 12.70
N ILE A 248 24.28 9.98 11.76
CA ILE A 248 23.76 9.78 10.40
C ILE A 248 23.00 8.46 10.40
N LEU A 249 21.69 8.53 10.13
CA LEU A 249 20.83 7.37 10.17
C LEU A 249 20.37 6.99 8.76
N PRO A 250 20.60 5.73 8.32
CA PRO A 250 19.99 5.23 7.11
C PRO A 250 18.52 4.90 7.35
N ILE A 251 17.67 5.37 6.45
CA ILE A 251 16.24 5.07 6.35
C ILE A 251 16.08 4.26 5.07
N GLU A 252 15.83 2.97 5.20
CA GLU A 252 15.53 2.11 4.05
C GLU A 252 14.13 2.44 3.55
N ILE A 253 14.02 2.77 2.27
CA ILE A 253 12.74 3.02 1.62
C ILE A 253 12.14 1.68 1.22
N ASN A 254 10.87 1.50 1.52
CA ASN A 254 10.05 0.39 1.07
C ASN A 254 8.61 0.87 0.88
N GLU A 255 7.73 -0.03 0.46
CA GLU A 255 6.32 0.26 0.18
C GLU A 255 5.57 0.88 1.37
N PHE A 256 5.98 0.59 2.61
CA PHE A 256 5.31 1.06 3.82
C PHE A 256 5.73 2.46 4.25
N ASN A 257 6.88 2.98 3.81
CA ASN A 257 7.34 4.32 4.20
C ASN A 257 7.66 5.24 3.03
N ARG A 258 7.61 4.78 1.78
CA ARG A 258 7.90 5.62 0.62
C ARG A 258 7.01 6.85 0.62
N ASN A 259 5.68 6.68 0.64
CA ASN A 259 4.74 7.80 0.64
C ASN A 259 4.97 8.75 1.82
N ASN A 260 5.19 8.23 3.02
CA ASN A 260 5.53 9.06 4.18
C ASN A 260 6.79 9.91 3.93
N ILE A 261 7.87 9.31 3.41
CA ILE A 261 9.11 10.05 3.13
C ILE A 261 8.86 11.15 2.09
N PHE A 262 8.15 10.85 1.00
CA PHE A 262 7.79 11.84 -0.01
C PHE A 262 6.99 13.00 0.58
N GLU A 263 5.94 12.70 1.33
CA GLU A 263 5.09 13.70 1.95
C GLU A 263 5.88 14.60 2.91
N GLU A 264 6.78 14.04 3.72
CA GLU A 264 7.56 14.84 4.66
C GLU A 264 8.55 15.78 3.95
N PHE A 265 9.20 15.34 2.87
CA PHE A 265 10.04 16.23 2.08
C PHE A 265 9.23 17.28 1.33
N GLN A 266 8.10 16.90 0.73
CA GLN A 266 7.21 17.82 0.04
C GLN A 266 6.67 18.91 0.97
N LYS A 267 6.23 18.55 2.19
CA LYS A 267 5.80 19.52 3.23
C LYS A 267 6.87 20.57 3.52
N VAL A 268 8.14 20.17 3.58
CA VAL A 268 9.25 21.11 3.81
C VAL A 268 9.47 22.01 2.60
N ILE A 269 9.41 21.48 1.37
CA ILE A 269 9.55 22.26 0.13
C ILE A 269 8.44 23.32 0.03
N GLU A 270 7.20 22.93 0.29
CA GLU A 270 6.04 23.83 0.31
C GLU A 270 6.24 24.96 1.33
N TRP A 271 6.67 24.61 2.55
CA TRP A 271 6.96 25.61 3.59
C TRP A 271 8.10 26.56 3.20
N ILE A 272 9.19 26.08 2.59
CA ILE A 272 10.28 26.94 2.08
C ILE A 272 9.75 27.95 1.06
N CYS A 273 8.89 27.50 0.14
CA CYS A 273 8.28 28.37 -0.87
C CYS A 273 7.41 29.47 -0.24
N GLU A 274 6.68 29.15 0.83
CA GLU A 274 5.84 30.11 1.56
C GLU A 274 6.69 31.15 2.30
N GLU A 275 7.72 30.73 3.04
CA GLU A 275 8.64 31.64 3.74
C GLU A 275 9.37 32.58 2.77
N SER A 276 9.73 32.09 1.59
CA SER A 276 10.41 32.89 0.55
C SER A 276 9.51 34.02 0.03
N LYS A 277 8.21 33.76 -0.17
CA LYS A 277 7.25 34.80 -0.57
C LYS A 277 7.06 35.86 0.51
N ASN A 278 6.99 35.44 1.77
CA ASN A 278 6.83 36.36 2.89
C ASN A 278 8.02 37.31 3.02
N LEU A 279 9.23 36.90 2.62
CA LEU A 279 10.44 37.74 2.65
C LEU A 279 10.49 38.76 1.49
N GLU A 280 9.80 38.51 0.38
CA GLU A 280 9.72 39.44 -0.76
C GLU A 280 8.67 40.56 -0.55
N GLU A 281 7.75 40.39 0.41
CA GLU A 281 6.69 41.36 0.73
C GLU A 281 7.08 42.43 1.78
N PHE A 282 8.32 42.41 2.30
CA PHE A 282 8.89 43.40 3.24
C PHE A 282 10.02 44.24 2.62
#